data_AF-A0A1B6C3V7-F1
#
_entry.id   AF-A0A1B6C3V7-F1
#
_cell.length_a   1.000
_cell.length_b   1.000
_cell.length_c   1.000
_cell.angle_alpha   90.00
_cell.angle_beta   90.00
_cell.angle_gamma   90.00
#
_symmetry.space_group_name_H-M   'P 1'
#
loop_
_entity.id
_entity.type
_entity.pdbx_description
1 polymer ?
#
loop_
_entity_poly.entity_id
_entity_poly.type
_entity_poly.pdbx_seq_one_letter_code
_entity_poly.pdbx_strand_id
1 'polypeptide(L)'
;MFWPMVDGFLILYQLGICCVYIMFVASSIKQVVDFYWMVIDVRIHMVIILLPLILLSFIRNLKRLAPVSQFANIITFAAIGITMYYIFKDLPPMDSVEMVGTASGFILYVGTTLFALEAVGVVIALENNMQTPKSFGKPWGVLNKGMTFIVILYTAVGFFGYIKYGSAALGSVTLNLPNTDILAQSVKLIFAIAIFITYALQGYVAIEIIWNTYLKPVIGNNKNVLFIEYVMRAIIVISTFILAVLIPRLELFISLFGALCLSALGIAFPALIEICVLWPHSFGKFKYILIKDILLFIVGILALFIGTYTSIYGIVKSFQ
;
A
#
# COMPACT_ATOMS: atom_id res chain seq x y z
N MET A 1 3.06 24.01 -12.28
CA MET A 1 4.12 23.60 -11.35
C MET A 1 3.68 22.47 -10.40
N PHE A 2 2.46 22.47 -9.87
CA PHE A 2 1.97 21.42 -8.95
C PHE A 2 1.77 20.03 -9.60
N TRP A 3 1.22 19.98 -10.81
CA TRP A 3 0.85 18.70 -11.47
C TRP A 3 1.99 17.68 -11.60
N PRO A 4 3.19 18.03 -12.10
CA PRO A 4 4.29 17.06 -12.19
C PRO A 4 4.78 16.55 -10.84
N MET A 5 4.64 17.36 -9.78
CA MET A 5 5.04 16.97 -8.43
C MET A 5 4.05 15.95 -7.84
N VAL A 6 2.74 16.19 -8.01
CA VAL A 6 1.68 15.26 -7.60
C VAL A 6 1.83 13.94 -8.35
N ASP A 7 2.02 13.97 -9.66
CA ASP A 7 2.25 12.77 -10.47
C ASP A 7 3.49 12.00 -9.99
N GLY A 8 4.58 12.70 -9.70
CA GLY A 8 5.82 12.09 -9.19
C GLY A 8 5.60 11.35 -7.88
N PHE A 9 4.91 11.96 -6.91
CA PHE A 9 4.57 11.31 -5.65
C PHE A 9 3.59 10.15 -5.84
N LEU A 10 2.60 10.26 -6.74
CA LEU A 10 1.65 9.18 -7.05
C LEU A 10 2.35 7.97 -7.66
N ILE A 11 3.24 8.21 -8.63
CA ILE A 11 4.08 7.17 -9.23
C ILE A 11 4.94 6.53 -8.14
N LEU A 12 5.66 7.32 -7.36
CA LEU A 12 6.55 6.81 -6.31
C LEU A 12 5.79 5.95 -5.29
N TYR A 13 4.63 6.42 -4.83
CA TYR A 13 3.77 5.66 -3.92
C TYR A 13 3.34 4.33 -4.51
N GLN A 14 2.85 4.35 -5.75
CA GLN A 14 2.32 3.16 -6.42
C GLN A 14 3.40 2.11 -6.70
N LEU A 15 4.60 2.56 -7.09
CA LEU A 15 5.78 1.71 -7.20
C LEU A 15 6.20 1.14 -5.84
N GLY A 16 6.09 1.94 -4.78
CA GLY A 16 6.26 1.49 -3.38
C GLY A 16 5.31 0.35 -3.01
N ILE A 17 4.01 0.47 -3.31
CA ILE A 17 3.03 -0.61 -3.10
C ILE A 17 3.46 -1.89 -3.83
N CYS A 18 3.87 -1.78 -5.10
CA CYS A 18 4.37 -2.91 -5.88
C CYS A 18 5.57 -3.60 -5.20
N CYS A 19 6.50 -2.84 -4.63
CA CYS A 19 7.63 -3.41 -3.89
C CYS A 19 7.17 -4.18 -2.64
N VAL A 20 6.27 -3.59 -1.84
CA VAL A 20 5.68 -4.24 -0.64
C VAL A 20 5.00 -5.55 -1.03
N TYR A 21 4.28 -5.57 -2.15
CA TYR A 21 3.59 -6.76 -2.64
C TYR A 21 4.58 -7.87 -3.01
N ILE A 22 5.67 -7.54 -3.71
CA ILE A 22 6.74 -8.51 -4.02
C ILE A 22 7.32 -9.10 -2.73
N MET A 23 7.66 -8.25 -1.76
CA MET A 23 8.21 -8.69 -0.47
C MET A 23 7.24 -9.59 0.29
N PHE A 24 5.96 -9.20 0.35
CA PHE A 24 4.92 -9.95 1.05
C PHE A 24 4.70 -11.32 0.40
N VAL A 25 4.45 -11.36 -0.91
CA VAL A 25 4.18 -12.60 -1.65
C VAL A 25 5.36 -13.57 -1.53
N ALA A 26 6.59 -13.08 -1.70
CA ALA A 26 7.78 -13.91 -1.55
C ALA A 26 7.94 -14.45 -0.12
N SER A 27 7.69 -13.63 0.90
CA SER A 27 7.79 -14.05 2.32
C SER A 27 6.72 -15.08 2.69
N SER A 28 5.48 -14.90 2.21
CA SER A 28 4.39 -15.83 2.45
C SER A 28 4.62 -17.18 1.77
N ILE A 29 5.07 -17.19 0.51
CA ILE A 29 5.43 -18.43 -0.19
C ILE A 29 6.61 -19.12 0.50
N LYS A 30 7.64 -18.36 0.87
CA LYS A 30 8.82 -18.89 1.58
C LYS A 30 8.42 -19.62 2.86
N GLN A 31 7.56 -19.06 3.70
CA GLN A 31 7.14 -19.71 4.95
C GLN A 31 6.48 -21.08 4.73
N VAL A 32 5.79 -21.27 3.61
CA VAL A 32 5.16 -22.55 3.27
C VAL A 32 6.17 -23.50 2.62
N VAL A 33 7.02 -23.01 1.70
CA VAL A 33 8.04 -23.82 1.02
C VAL A 33 9.09 -24.33 2.00
N ASP A 34 9.56 -23.49 2.92
CA ASP A 34 10.54 -23.86 3.95
C ASP A 34 10.05 -25.02 4.84
N PHE A 35 8.72 -25.15 5.01
CA PHE A 35 8.13 -26.22 5.83
C PHE A 35 8.14 -27.58 5.11
N TYR A 36 7.92 -27.60 3.79
CA TYR A 36 7.79 -28.84 3.01
C TYR A 36 9.05 -29.27 2.27
N TRP A 37 9.92 -28.32 1.92
CA TRP A 37 11.11 -28.56 1.11
C TRP A 37 12.36 -28.03 1.80
N MET A 38 13.02 -27.05 1.19
CA MET A 38 14.32 -26.56 1.60
C MET A 38 14.22 -25.11 2.01
N VAL A 39 14.99 -24.74 3.03
CA VAL A 39 15.12 -23.36 3.47
C VAL A 39 15.96 -22.60 2.46
N ILE A 40 15.28 -21.87 1.57
CA ILE A 40 15.91 -21.09 0.50
C ILE A 40 15.73 -19.59 0.79
N ASP A 41 16.70 -18.76 0.44
CA ASP A 41 16.62 -17.31 0.65
C ASP A 41 15.35 -16.69 0.02
N VAL A 42 14.76 -15.69 0.68
CA VAL A 42 13.54 -15.02 0.20
C VAL A 42 13.75 -14.36 -1.16
N ARG A 43 14.97 -13.91 -1.48
CA ARG A 43 15.32 -13.29 -2.75
C ARG A 43 15.15 -14.26 -3.92
N ILE A 44 15.38 -15.55 -3.71
CA ILE A 44 15.15 -16.57 -4.76
C ILE A 44 13.65 -16.70 -5.03
N HIS A 45 12.82 -16.67 -3.99
CA HIS A 45 11.36 -16.63 -4.15
C HIS A 45 10.91 -15.37 -4.91
N MET A 46 11.53 -14.21 -4.64
CA MET A 46 11.28 -12.99 -5.39
C MET A 46 11.64 -13.14 -6.89
N VAL A 47 12.76 -13.80 -7.21
CA VAL A 47 13.17 -14.07 -8.61
C VAL A 47 12.18 -15.00 -9.30
N ILE A 48 11.68 -16.03 -8.61
CA ILE A 48 10.70 -16.98 -9.17
C ILE A 48 9.39 -16.26 -9.54
N ILE A 49 8.90 -15.36 -8.69
CA ILE A 49 7.66 -14.60 -8.96
C ILE A 49 7.86 -13.45 -9.97
N LEU A 50 9.09 -13.01 -10.22
CA LEU A 50 9.39 -11.89 -11.12
C LEU A 50 8.86 -12.11 -12.54
N LEU A 51 9.14 -13.28 -13.13
CA LEU A 51 8.70 -13.58 -14.50
C LEU A 51 7.15 -13.57 -14.61
N PRO A 52 6.41 -14.29 -13.73
CA PRO A 52 4.96 -14.15 -13.64
C PRO A 52 4.46 -12.71 -13.46
N LEU A 53 5.11 -11.88 -12.64
CA LEU A 53 4.73 -10.47 -12.44
C LEU A 53 4.91 -9.62 -13.69
N ILE A 54 5.99 -9.84 -14.45
CA ILE A 54 6.21 -9.17 -15.75
C ILE A 54 5.07 -9.52 -16.70
N LEU A 55 4.73 -10.81 -16.81
CA LEU A 55 3.62 -11.26 -17.67
C LEU A 55 2.27 -10.67 -17.22
N LEU A 56 2.03 -10.57 -15.92
CA LEU A 56 0.83 -9.95 -15.36
C LEU A 56 0.76 -8.45 -15.70
N SER A 57 1.91 -7.74 -15.67
CA SER A 57 1.99 -6.31 -15.98
C SER A 57 1.67 -5.96 -17.44
N PHE A 58 1.72 -6.95 -18.34
CA PHE A 58 1.38 -6.80 -19.76
C PHE A 58 -0.13 -6.72 -20.00
N ILE A 59 -0.95 -6.92 -18.96
CA ILE A 59 -2.39 -6.72 -19.05
C ILE A 59 -2.68 -5.21 -19.09
N ARG A 60 -3.07 -4.73 -20.27
CA ARG A 60 -3.31 -3.29 -20.54
C ARG A 60 -4.72 -2.82 -20.20
N ASN A 61 -5.66 -3.74 -19.96
CA ASN A 61 -7.06 -3.39 -19.79
C ASN A 61 -7.49 -3.60 -18.33
N LEU A 62 -7.63 -2.50 -17.60
CA LEU A 62 -8.09 -2.49 -16.21
C LEU A 62 -9.42 -3.23 -16.02
N LYS A 63 -10.34 -3.15 -17.00
CA LYS A 63 -11.64 -3.82 -16.94
C LYS A 63 -11.52 -5.35 -16.90
N ARG A 64 -10.43 -5.91 -17.44
CA ARG A 64 -10.15 -7.36 -17.36
C ARG A 64 -9.57 -7.76 -15.99
N LEU A 65 -8.86 -6.85 -15.32
CA LEU A 65 -8.30 -7.08 -13.99
C LEU A 65 -9.34 -6.94 -12.87
N ALA A 66 -10.31 -6.04 -13.04
CA ALA A 66 -11.35 -5.75 -12.06
C ALA A 66 -12.10 -6.99 -11.52
N PRO A 67 -12.68 -7.90 -12.34
CA PRO A 67 -13.41 -9.05 -11.82
C PRO A 67 -12.48 -10.06 -11.11
N VAL A 68 -11.25 -10.23 -11.60
CA VAL A 68 -10.26 -11.12 -10.98
C VAL A 68 -9.82 -10.58 -9.62
N SER A 69 -9.60 -9.26 -9.53
CA SER A 69 -9.29 -8.59 -8.26
C SER A 69 -10.48 -8.63 -7.29
N GLN A 70 -11.72 -8.53 -7.79
CA GLN A 70 -12.90 -8.65 -6.93
C GLN A 70 -13.00 -10.06 -6.32
N PHE A 71 -12.72 -11.11 -7.10
CA PHE A 71 -12.62 -12.46 -6.57
C PHE A 71 -11.47 -12.58 -5.54
N ALA A 72 -10.30 -12.00 -5.83
CA ALA A 72 -9.17 -11.94 -4.90
C ALA A 72 -9.54 -11.25 -3.57
N ASN A 73 -10.36 -10.20 -3.60
CA ASN A 73 -10.84 -9.52 -2.40
C ASN A 73 -11.79 -10.41 -1.58
N ILE A 74 -12.70 -11.15 -2.23
CA ILE A 74 -13.62 -12.07 -1.53
C ILE A 74 -12.85 -13.16 -0.78
N ILE A 75 -11.87 -13.80 -1.44
CA ILE A 75 -11.04 -14.82 -0.78
C ILE A 75 -10.16 -14.20 0.31
N THR A 76 -9.74 -12.94 0.17
CA THR A 76 -9.01 -12.22 1.22
C THR A 76 -9.87 -12.01 2.46
N PHE A 77 -11.16 -11.67 2.32
CA PHE A 77 -12.07 -11.58 3.47
C PHE A 77 -12.23 -12.92 4.20
N ALA A 78 -12.33 -14.03 3.46
CA ALA A 78 -12.36 -15.36 4.06
C ALA A 78 -11.06 -15.67 4.82
N ALA A 79 -9.90 -15.34 4.22
CA ALA A 79 -8.60 -15.52 4.84
C ALA A 79 -8.42 -14.64 6.10
N ILE A 80 -8.94 -13.42 6.11
CA ILE A 80 -9.00 -12.56 7.31
C ILE A 80 -9.85 -13.23 8.40
N GLY A 81 -11.01 -13.79 8.05
CA GLY A 81 -11.85 -14.53 9.01
C GLY A 81 -11.10 -15.69 9.68
N ILE A 82 -10.36 -16.48 8.89
CA ILE A 82 -9.52 -17.57 9.41
C ILE A 82 -8.36 -17.02 10.25
N THR A 83 -7.75 -15.92 9.82
CA THR A 83 -6.69 -15.25 10.60
C THR A 83 -7.23 -14.81 11.97
N MET A 84 -8.42 -14.24 12.02
CA MET A 84 -9.09 -13.87 13.27
C MET A 84 -9.36 -15.08 14.16
N TYR A 85 -9.75 -16.23 13.59
CA TYR A 85 -9.88 -17.47 14.36
C TYR A 85 -8.57 -17.84 15.09
N TYR A 86 -7.43 -17.74 14.41
CA TYR A 86 -6.12 -18.00 15.03
C TYR A 86 -5.71 -16.93 16.04
N ILE A 87 -6.06 -15.67 15.79
CA ILE A 87 -5.81 -14.58 16.75
C ILE A 87 -6.59 -14.84 18.03
N PHE A 88 -7.88 -15.18 17.94
CA PHE A 88 -8.77 -15.40 19.09
C PHE A 88 -8.52 -16.71 19.84
N LYS A 89 -7.83 -17.66 19.22
CA LYS A 89 -7.45 -18.92 19.87
C LYS A 89 -6.35 -18.66 20.90
N ASP A 90 -6.55 -19.06 22.15
CA ASP A 90 -5.59 -18.94 23.24
C ASP A 90 -5.08 -17.50 23.44
N LEU A 91 -5.99 -16.52 23.54
CA LEU A 91 -5.63 -15.13 23.79
C LEU A 91 -4.93 -15.01 25.16
N PRO A 92 -3.73 -14.40 25.23
CA PRO A 92 -3.12 -14.12 26.52
C PRO A 92 -3.88 -12.99 27.23
N PRO A 93 -3.74 -12.86 28.57
CA PRO A 93 -4.30 -11.73 29.31
C PRO A 93 -3.80 -10.39 28.75
N MET A 94 -4.62 -9.35 28.76
CA MET A 94 -4.24 -8.04 28.20
C MET A 94 -3.03 -7.41 28.91
N ASP A 95 -2.84 -7.71 30.19
CA ASP A 95 -1.72 -7.20 30.99
C ASP A 95 -0.37 -7.87 30.66
N SER A 96 -0.37 -8.88 29.78
CA SER A 96 0.85 -9.60 29.37
C SER A 96 1.65 -8.89 28.27
N VAL A 97 1.10 -7.83 27.67
CA VAL A 97 1.73 -7.07 26.58
C VAL A 97 1.93 -5.61 26.97
N GLU A 98 2.96 -4.97 26.41
CA GLU A 98 3.21 -3.54 26.63
C GLU A 98 2.08 -2.70 26.03
N MET A 99 1.34 -1.99 26.87
CA MET A 99 0.18 -1.19 26.45
C MET A 99 0.57 0.12 25.74
N VAL A 100 1.78 0.62 25.96
CA VAL A 100 2.25 1.89 25.40
C VAL A 100 3.53 1.64 24.62
N GLY A 101 3.47 1.93 23.31
CA GLY A 101 4.62 1.81 22.42
C GLY A 101 5.64 2.95 22.60
N THR A 102 6.79 2.80 21.96
CA THR A 102 7.83 3.82 21.92
C THR A 102 7.46 4.99 21.00
N ALA A 103 8.09 6.15 21.19
CA ALA A 103 7.89 7.31 20.32
C ALA A 103 8.24 7.01 18.84
N SER A 104 9.30 6.23 18.59
CA SER A 104 9.66 5.77 17.25
C SER A 104 8.61 4.81 16.68
N GLY A 105 8.07 3.90 17.50
CA GLY A 105 6.97 3.02 17.13
C GLY A 105 5.72 3.80 16.72
N PHE A 106 5.39 4.89 17.44
CA PHE A 106 4.28 5.77 17.09
C PHE A 106 4.49 6.45 15.73
N ILE A 107 5.69 6.96 15.46
CA ILE A 107 6.03 7.56 14.16
C ILE A 107 5.91 6.52 13.02
N LEU A 108 6.41 5.31 13.23
CA LEU A 108 6.28 4.22 12.25
C LEU A 108 4.81 3.87 11.99
N TYR A 109 4.00 3.82 13.04
CA TYR A 109 2.56 3.60 12.96
C TYR A 109 1.84 4.68 12.14
N VAL A 110 2.20 5.95 12.29
CA VAL A 110 1.63 7.03 11.45
C VAL A 110 1.89 6.76 9.97
N GLY A 111 3.13 6.43 9.59
CA GLY A 111 3.48 6.08 8.21
C GLY A 111 2.69 4.87 7.70
N THR A 112 2.61 3.79 8.50
CA THR A 112 1.87 2.58 8.14
C THR A 112 0.36 2.84 8.01
N THR A 113 -0.22 3.65 8.89
CA THR A 113 -1.64 4.02 8.84
C THR A 113 -1.95 4.85 7.61
N LEU A 114 -1.09 5.82 7.28
CA LEU A 114 -1.22 6.57 6.04
C LEU A 114 -1.18 5.61 4.84
N PHE A 115 -0.19 4.72 4.78
CA PHE A 115 -0.09 3.70 3.72
C PHE A 115 -1.35 2.83 3.61
N ALA A 116 -1.94 2.45 4.75
CA ALA A 116 -3.12 1.59 4.78
C ALA A 116 -4.41 2.31 4.35
N LEU A 117 -4.52 3.61 4.63
CA LEU A 117 -5.78 4.37 4.46
C LEU A 117 -5.85 5.17 3.16
N GLU A 118 -4.75 5.36 2.43
CA GLU A 118 -4.75 6.25 1.29
C GLU A 118 -4.84 5.54 -0.06
N ALA A 119 -5.87 5.90 -0.83
CA ALA A 119 -6.13 5.36 -2.16
C ALA A 119 -6.21 6.43 -3.27
N VAL A 120 -5.65 7.63 -3.07
CA VAL A 120 -5.83 8.80 -3.96
C VAL A 120 -5.62 8.48 -5.45
N GLY A 121 -4.56 7.74 -5.78
CA GLY A 121 -4.27 7.35 -7.17
C GLY A 121 -5.35 6.49 -7.83
N VAL A 122 -6.06 5.69 -7.02
CA VAL A 122 -7.11 4.78 -7.49
C VAL A 122 -8.51 5.41 -7.34
N VAL A 123 -8.70 6.33 -6.40
CA VAL A 123 -9.97 7.02 -6.12
C VAL A 123 -10.50 7.73 -7.36
N ILE A 124 -9.66 8.53 -8.04
CA ILE A 124 -10.08 9.27 -9.24
C ILE A 124 -10.42 8.29 -10.38
N ALA A 125 -9.60 7.26 -10.57
CA ALA A 125 -9.84 6.24 -11.58
C ALA A 125 -11.15 5.48 -11.29
N LEU A 126 -11.44 5.15 -10.04
CA LEU A 126 -12.68 4.50 -9.63
C LEU A 126 -13.89 5.39 -9.83
N GLU A 127 -13.84 6.65 -9.36
CA GLU A 127 -14.92 7.63 -9.53
C GLU A 127 -15.27 7.80 -11.01
N ASN A 128 -14.27 7.97 -11.88
CA ASN A 128 -14.45 8.12 -13.33
C ASN A 128 -15.06 6.88 -14.01
N ASN A 129 -14.93 5.69 -13.40
CA ASN A 129 -15.45 4.44 -13.94
C ASN A 129 -16.78 3.99 -13.29
N MET A 130 -17.34 4.78 -12.37
CA MET A 130 -18.65 4.47 -11.75
C MET A 130 -19.82 4.82 -12.67
N GLN A 131 -20.90 4.04 -12.58
CA GLN A 131 -22.17 4.38 -13.24
C GLN A 131 -22.75 5.71 -12.73
N THR A 132 -22.52 6.04 -11.44
CA THR A 132 -22.98 7.30 -10.82
C THR A 132 -21.84 7.99 -10.07
N PRO A 133 -20.90 8.67 -10.76
CA PRO A 133 -19.71 9.28 -10.14
C PRO A 133 -20.06 10.27 -9.02
N LYS A 134 -21.11 11.08 -9.20
CA LYS A 134 -21.61 12.06 -8.21
C LYS A 134 -22.02 11.46 -6.86
N SER A 135 -22.21 10.15 -6.78
CA SER A 135 -22.55 9.46 -5.51
C SER A 135 -21.30 8.98 -4.74
N PHE A 136 -20.10 9.08 -5.31
CA PHE A 136 -18.86 8.60 -4.70
C PHE A 136 -18.50 9.39 -3.44
N GLY A 137 -18.43 10.73 -3.55
CA GLY A 137 -18.02 11.63 -2.47
C GLY A 137 -19.14 12.17 -1.56
N LYS A 138 -20.38 11.68 -1.68
CA LYS A 138 -21.47 12.09 -0.75
C LYS A 138 -21.13 11.69 0.69
N PRO A 139 -21.69 12.32 1.74
CA PRO A 139 -21.45 11.94 3.14
C PRO A 139 -21.71 10.47 3.44
N TRP A 140 -22.72 9.87 2.80
CA TRP A 140 -23.03 8.43 2.83
C TRP A 140 -22.74 7.74 1.49
N GLY A 141 -21.81 8.32 0.74
CA GLY A 141 -21.31 7.83 -0.54
C GLY A 141 -20.45 6.59 -0.39
N VAL A 142 -19.99 6.08 -1.53
CA VAL A 142 -19.23 4.84 -1.60
C VAL A 142 -17.90 4.97 -0.85
N LEU A 143 -17.23 6.12 -0.96
CA LEU A 143 -15.94 6.35 -0.31
C LEU A 143 -16.07 6.26 1.22
N ASN A 144 -16.95 7.06 1.82
CA ASN A 144 -17.08 7.11 3.29
C ASN A 144 -17.51 5.77 3.88
N LYS A 145 -18.45 5.07 3.25
CA LYS A 145 -18.87 3.73 3.69
C LYS A 145 -17.72 2.73 3.65
N GLY A 146 -16.94 2.73 2.56
CA GLY A 146 -15.76 1.88 2.41
C GLY A 146 -14.70 2.19 3.47
N MET A 147 -14.39 3.47 3.66
CA MET A 147 -13.39 3.92 4.64
C MET A 147 -13.79 3.57 6.07
N THR A 148 -15.04 3.80 6.48
CA THR A 148 -15.53 3.42 7.81
C THR A 148 -15.38 1.92 8.06
N PHE A 149 -15.76 1.10 7.08
CA PHE A 149 -15.65 -0.35 7.19
C PHE A 149 -14.18 -0.81 7.32
N ILE A 150 -13.29 -0.28 6.48
CA ILE A 150 -11.86 -0.64 6.49
C ILE A 150 -11.19 -0.19 7.80
N VAL A 151 -11.48 1.00 8.30
CA VAL A 151 -10.92 1.50 9.58
C VAL A 151 -11.30 0.59 10.74
N ILE A 152 -12.58 0.17 10.83
CA ILE A 152 -13.03 -0.76 11.87
C ILE A 152 -12.28 -2.09 11.75
N LEU A 153 -12.17 -2.63 10.53
CA LEU A 153 -11.49 -3.90 10.27
C LEU A 153 -10.02 -3.84 10.66
N TYR A 154 -9.28 -2.82 10.21
CA TYR A 154 -7.86 -2.65 10.50
C TYR A 154 -7.60 -2.44 11.99
N THR A 155 -8.45 -1.64 12.66
CA THR A 155 -8.35 -1.42 14.10
C THR A 155 -8.55 -2.74 14.85
N ALA A 156 -9.57 -3.54 14.48
CA ALA A 156 -9.81 -4.83 15.12
C ALA A 156 -8.66 -5.82 14.91
N VAL A 157 -8.19 -5.99 13.66
CA VAL A 157 -7.09 -6.91 13.34
C VAL A 157 -5.80 -6.47 14.03
N GLY A 158 -5.48 -5.17 13.99
CA GLY A 158 -4.29 -4.61 14.62
C GLY A 158 -4.31 -4.76 16.15
N PHE A 159 -5.44 -4.43 16.79
CA PHE A 159 -5.60 -4.50 18.23
C PHE A 159 -5.48 -5.94 18.75
N PHE A 160 -6.31 -6.86 18.22
CA PHE A 160 -6.29 -8.26 18.69
C PHE A 160 -5.02 -8.99 18.25
N GLY A 161 -4.50 -8.68 17.06
CA GLY A 161 -3.22 -9.21 16.59
C GLY A 161 -2.06 -8.82 17.51
N TYR A 162 -2.02 -7.56 17.97
CA TYR A 162 -1.00 -7.11 18.93
C TYR A 162 -1.19 -7.75 20.30
N ILE A 163 -2.42 -7.92 20.81
CA ILE A 163 -2.64 -8.66 22.06
C ILE A 163 -2.11 -10.10 21.95
N LYS A 164 -2.32 -10.76 20.82
CA LYS A 164 -1.89 -12.16 20.63
C LYS A 164 -0.38 -12.32 20.49
N TYR A 165 0.27 -11.45 19.72
CA TYR A 165 1.69 -11.62 19.33
C TYR A 165 2.66 -10.68 20.07
N GLY A 166 2.15 -9.63 20.72
CA GLY A 166 2.93 -8.64 21.45
C GLY A 166 4.04 -8.01 20.59
N SER A 167 5.21 -7.82 21.19
CA SER A 167 6.41 -7.29 20.54
C SER A 167 7.03 -8.23 19.50
N ALA A 168 6.59 -9.50 19.43
CA ALA A 168 7.01 -10.46 18.41
C ALA A 168 6.14 -10.41 17.15
N ALA A 169 5.17 -9.49 17.07
CA ALA A 169 4.41 -9.24 15.86
C ALA A 169 5.35 -8.89 14.70
N LEU A 170 5.15 -9.55 13.55
CA LEU A 170 5.88 -9.28 12.32
C LEU A 170 5.14 -8.21 11.51
N GLY A 171 5.78 -7.69 10.46
CA GLY A 171 5.20 -6.67 9.58
C GLY A 171 3.88 -7.06 8.88
N SER A 172 3.46 -8.32 8.98
CA SER A 172 2.09 -8.73 8.69
C SER A 172 1.66 -9.83 9.66
N VAL A 173 0.43 -9.73 10.17
CA VAL A 173 -0.17 -10.72 11.07
C VAL A 173 -0.22 -12.13 10.46
N THR A 174 -0.32 -12.23 9.13
CA THR A 174 -0.33 -13.52 8.43
C THR A 174 1.00 -14.25 8.53
N LEU A 175 2.11 -13.51 8.68
CA LEU A 175 3.44 -14.09 8.85
C LEU A 175 3.63 -14.66 10.26
N ASN A 176 2.83 -14.24 11.24
CA ASN A 176 2.82 -14.77 12.60
C ASN A 176 1.98 -16.05 12.75
N LEU A 177 1.19 -16.43 11.74
CA LEU A 177 0.41 -17.66 11.79
C LEU A 177 1.33 -18.91 11.84
N PRO A 178 0.91 -19.99 12.53
CA PRO A 178 1.73 -21.19 12.66
C PRO A 178 2.05 -21.80 11.29
N ASN A 179 3.27 -22.31 11.14
CA ASN A 179 3.71 -22.98 9.90
C ASN A 179 3.29 -24.45 9.84
N THR A 180 2.83 -25.04 10.94
CA THR A 180 2.50 -26.48 11.03
C THR A 180 1.08 -26.79 10.55
N ASP A 181 0.15 -25.87 10.77
CA ASP A 181 -1.26 -26.10 10.48
C ASP A 181 -1.58 -25.83 9.02
N ILE A 182 -2.20 -26.79 8.34
CA ILE A 182 -2.61 -26.68 6.93
C ILE A 182 -3.54 -25.48 6.71
N LEU A 183 -4.44 -25.21 7.67
CA LEU A 183 -5.36 -24.06 7.59
C LEU A 183 -4.60 -22.72 7.62
N ALA A 184 -3.61 -22.58 8.49
CA ALA A 184 -2.77 -21.39 8.57
C ALA A 184 -1.89 -21.21 7.31
N GLN A 185 -1.31 -22.29 6.80
CA GLN A 185 -0.57 -22.25 5.53
C GLN A 185 -1.46 -21.85 4.35
N SER A 186 -2.70 -22.36 4.33
CA SER A 186 -3.68 -22.01 3.31
C SER A 186 -3.97 -20.50 3.31
N VAL A 187 -4.09 -19.87 4.48
CA VAL A 187 -4.23 -18.41 4.60
C VAL A 187 -3.05 -17.68 3.98
N LYS A 188 -1.81 -18.09 4.26
CA LYS A 188 -0.60 -17.48 3.69
C LYS A 188 -0.61 -17.55 2.16
N LEU A 189 -0.98 -18.70 1.59
CA LEU A 189 -1.07 -18.88 0.14
C LEU A 189 -2.22 -18.08 -0.48
N ILE A 190 -3.40 -18.04 0.16
CA ILE A 190 -4.54 -17.25 -0.32
C ILE A 190 -4.17 -15.76 -0.39
N PHE A 191 -3.56 -15.22 0.67
CA PHE A 191 -3.08 -13.84 0.67
C PHE A 191 -2.00 -13.60 -0.39
N ALA A 192 -1.05 -14.53 -0.55
CA ALA A 192 -0.01 -14.43 -1.58
C ALA A 192 -0.63 -14.38 -2.98
N ILE A 193 -1.59 -15.25 -3.29
CA ILE A 193 -2.28 -15.27 -4.58
C ILE A 193 -3.11 -14.00 -4.78
N ALA A 194 -3.87 -13.57 -3.77
CA ALA A 194 -4.74 -12.41 -3.86
C ALA A 194 -3.94 -11.11 -4.10
N ILE A 195 -2.82 -10.93 -3.38
CA ILE A 195 -1.93 -9.79 -3.52
C ILE A 195 -1.18 -9.86 -4.86
N PHE A 196 -0.74 -11.05 -5.27
CA PHE A 196 -0.11 -11.27 -6.57
C PHE A 196 -1.04 -10.83 -7.72
N ILE A 197 -2.32 -11.19 -7.67
CA ILE A 197 -3.33 -10.75 -8.66
C ILE A 197 -3.51 -9.22 -8.61
N THR A 198 -3.58 -8.66 -7.41
CA THR A 198 -3.83 -7.23 -7.19
C THR A 198 -2.63 -6.36 -7.59
N TYR A 199 -1.43 -6.94 -7.72
CA TYR A 199 -0.22 -6.26 -8.18
C TYR A 199 -0.41 -5.52 -9.51
N ALA A 200 -1.04 -6.16 -10.51
CA ALA A 200 -1.26 -5.51 -11.81
C ALA A 200 -2.22 -4.33 -11.70
N LEU A 201 -3.24 -4.43 -10.85
CA LEU A 201 -4.21 -3.34 -10.63
C LEU A 201 -3.52 -2.12 -10.03
N GLN A 202 -2.66 -2.35 -9.04
CA GLN A 202 -1.89 -1.31 -8.37
C GLN A 202 -0.86 -0.70 -9.34
N GLY A 203 -0.01 -1.52 -9.98
CA GLY A 203 0.97 -1.03 -10.95
C GLY A 203 0.36 -0.30 -12.15
N TYR A 204 -0.89 -0.59 -12.52
CA TYR A 204 -1.57 0.03 -13.66
C TYR A 204 -1.61 1.56 -13.56
N VAL A 205 -1.87 2.14 -12.39
CA VAL A 205 -1.99 3.61 -12.24
C VAL A 205 -0.65 4.29 -12.55
N ALA A 206 0.45 3.80 -12.00
CA ALA A 206 1.79 4.33 -12.28
C ALA A 206 2.14 4.20 -13.77
N ILE A 207 1.89 3.01 -14.34
CA ILE A 207 2.14 2.72 -15.75
C ILE A 207 1.33 3.67 -16.64
N GLU A 208 0.07 3.92 -16.30
CA GLU A 208 -0.82 4.79 -17.06
C GLU A 208 -0.36 6.24 -17.05
N ILE A 209 0.03 6.77 -15.88
CA ILE A 209 0.56 8.13 -15.75
C ILE A 209 1.87 8.25 -16.55
N ILE A 210 2.82 7.34 -16.35
CA ILE A 210 4.12 7.36 -17.05
C ILE A 210 3.91 7.26 -18.56
N TRP A 211 3.03 6.35 -19.00
CA TRP A 211 2.80 6.11 -20.41
C TRP A 211 2.07 7.26 -21.09
N ASN A 212 0.87 7.61 -20.60
CA ASN A 212 -0.01 8.53 -21.32
C ASN A 212 0.39 9.99 -21.14
N THR A 213 0.92 10.37 -19.97
CA THR A 213 1.27 11.76 -19.68
C THR A 213 2.67 12.10 -20.16
N TYR A 214 3.65 11.19 -20.01
CA TYR A 214 5.07 11.53 -20.22
C TYR A 214 5.68 10.87 -21.47
N LEU A 215 5.49 9.57 -21.68
CA LEU A 215 6.19 8.86 -22.76
C LEU A 215 5.49 8.95 -24.12
N LYS A 216 4.18 8.67 -24.17
CA LYS A 216 3.42 8.62 -25.42
C LYS A 216 3.43 9.95 -26.20
N PRO A 217 3.29 11.14 -25.56
CA PRO A 217 3.38 12.41 -26.28
C PRO A 217 4.76 12.65 -26.90
N VAL A 218 5.84 12.15 -26.28
CA VAL A 218 7.22 12.29 -26.75
C VAL A 218 7.55 11.29 -27.86
N ILE A 219 7.08 10.05 -27.76
CA ILE A 219 7.30 8.99 -28.75
C ILE A 219 6.53 9.28 -30.06
N GLY A 220 5.39 9.97 -29.98
CA GLY A 220 4.55 10.29 -31.12
C GLY A 220 3.98 9.03 -31.81
N ASN A 221 3.76 9.11 -33.12
CA ASN A 221 3.06 8.08 -33.90
C ASN A 221 4.01 7.00 -34.47
N ASN A 222 4.96 6.53 -33.66
CA ASN A 222 5.94 5.53 -34.08
C ASN A 222 5.28 4.14 -34.29
N LYS A 223 5.72 3.37 -35.29
CA LYS A 223 5.22 2.00 -35.55
C LYS A 223 5.48 1.05 -34.36
N ASN A 224 6.50 1.35 -33.56
CA ASN A 224 6.94 0.53 -32.44
C ASN A 224 6.33 0.94 -31.08
N VAL A 225 5.32 1.83 -31.05
CA VAL A 225 4.69 2.33 -29.80
C VAL A 225 4.25 1.18 -28.89
N LEU A 226 3.66 0.12 -29.43
CA LEU A 226 3.24 -1.05 -28.64
C LEU A 226 4.42 -1.77 -27.98
N PHE A 227 5.50 -1.98 -28.72
CA PHE A 227 6.71 -2.63 -28.19
C PHE A 227 7.34 -1.79 -27.08
N ILE A 228 7.42 -0.47 -27.27
CA ILE A 228 7.97 0.45 -26.26
C ILE A 228 7.10 0.43 -24.98
N GLU A 229 5.77 0.34 -25.10
CA GLU A 229 4.88 0.20 -23.94
C GLU A 229 5.21 -1.05 -23.12
N TYR A 230 5.38 -2.21 -23.78
CA TYR A 230 5.70 -3.47 -23.10
C TYR A 230 7.09 -3.44 -22.45
N VAL A 231 8.09 -2.88 -23.13
CA VAL A 231 9.43 -2.70 -22.57
C VAL A 231 9.39 -1.82 -21.33
N MET A 232 8.67 -0.69 -21.37
CA MET A 232 8.51 0.19 -20.23
C MET A 232 7.83 -0.53 -19.05
N ARG A 233 6.76 -1.29 -19.28
CA ARG A 233 6.09 -2.09 -18.25
C ARG A 233 7.05 -3.08 -17.60
N ALA A 234 7.86 -3.79 -18.39
CA ALA A 234 8.87 -4.71 -17.86
C ALA A 234 9.94 -3.99 -17.03
N ILE A 235 10.45 -2.84 -17.50
CA ILE A 235 11.43 -2.01 -16.77
C ILE A 235 10.87 -1.57 -15.42
N ILE A 236 9.60 -1.15 -15.35
CA ILE A 236 8.95 -0.76 -14.11
C ILE A 236 8.92 -1.92 -13.12
N VAL A 237 8.51 -3.11 -13.55
CA VAL A 237 8.46 -4.31 -12.69
C VAL A 237 9.86 -4.73 -12.22
N ILE A 238 10.87 -4.64 -13.09
CA ILE A 238 12.26 -4.93 -12.72
C ILE A 238 12.78 -3.91 -11.70
N SER A 239 12.42 -2.62 -11.87
CA SER A 239 12.82 -1.55 -10.95
C SER A 239 12.22 -1.76 -9.56
N THR A 240 10.93 -2.09 -9.46
CA THR A 240 10.28 -2.39 -8.17
C THR A 240 10.83 -3.66 -7.54
N PHE A 241 11.17 -4.67 -8.34
CA PHE A 241 11.85 -5.88 -7.87
C PHE A 241 13.23 -5.56 -7.26
N ILE A 242 14.07 -4.78 -7.94
CA ILE A 242 15.39 -4.40 -7.42
C ILE A 242 15.24 -3.68 -6.07
N LEU A 243 14.32 -2.71 -5.98
CA LEU A 243 14.05 -2.00 -4.72
C LEU A 243 13.58 -2.93 -3.60
N ALA A 244 12.69 -3.89 -3.91
CA ALA A 244 12.20 -4.89 -2.96
C ALA A 244 13.31 -5.84 -2.46
N VAL A 245 14.27 -6.20 -3.31
CA VAL A 245 15.42 -7.04 -2.93
C VAL A 245 16.42 -6.28 -2.05
N LEU A 246 16.57 -4.97 -2.29
CA LEU A 246 17.52 -4.14 -1.57
C LEU A 246 17.13 -3.92 -0.12
N ILE A 247 15.85 -3.66 0.18
CA ILE A 247 15.44 -3.22 1.52
C ILE A 247 14.94 -4.38 2.39
N PRO A 248 15.60 -4.66 3.54
CA PRO A 248 15.14 -5.65 4.50
C PRO A 248 14.04 -5.06 5.40
N ARG A 249 13.07 -5.91 5.75
CA ARG A 249 11.89 -5.66 6.61
C ARG A 249 10.74 -4.92 5.93
N LEU A 250 9.63 -5.67 5.80
CA LEU A 250 8.37 -5.22 5.19
C LEU A 250 7.77 -3.98 5.88
N GLU A 251 7.78 -3.94 7.22
CA GLU A 251 7.13 -2.88 8.01
C GLU A 251 7.77 -1.49 7.82
N LEU A 252 9.11 -1.44 7.75
CA LEU A 252 9.85 -0.20 7.59
C LEU A 252 9.63 0.37 6.18
N PHE A 253 9.51 -0.52 5.20
CA PHE A 253 9.23 -0.13 3.82
C PHE A 253 7.81 0.44 3.69
N ILE A 254 6.81 -0.23 4.28
CA ILE A 254 5.43 0.27 4.34
C ILE A 254 5.38 1.66 4.97
N SER A 255 6.03 1.82 6.13
CA SER A 255 6.06 3.09 6.84
C SER A 255 6.78 4.19 6.04
N LEU A 256 7.88 3.87 5.36
CA LEU A 256 8.63 4.82 4.54
C LEU A 256 7.77 5.43 3.43
N PHE A 257 7.11 4.60 2.62
CA PHE A 257 6.29 5.10 1.51
C PHE A 257 5.03 5.80 1.99
N GLY A 258 4.44 5.35 3.09
CA GLY A 258 3.32 6.04 3.72
C GLY A 258 3.70 7.42 4.25
N ALA A 259 4.78 7.50 5.02
CA ALA A 259 5.28 8.77 5.54
C ALA A 259 5.74 9.72 4.43
N LEU A 260 6.53 9.25 3.46
CA LEU A 260 7.08 10.09 2.41
C LEU A 260 6.00 10.58 1.43
N CYS A 261 5.23 9.65 0.87
CA CYS A 261 4.35 9.99 -0.25
C CYS A 261 2.98 10.47 0.22
N LEU A 262 2.41 9.86 1.25
CA LEU A 262 1.03 10.14 1.63
C LEU A 262 0.89 11.28 2.61
N SER A 263 1.92 11.59 3.40
CA SER A 263 1.93 12.87 4.12
C SER A 263 1.93 14.05 3.14
N ALA A 264 2.59 13.91 1.98
CA ALA A 264 2.52 14.90 0.90
C ALA A 264 1.16 14.87 0.18
N LEU A 265 0.77 13.71 -0.38
CA LEU A 265 -0.41 13.56 -1.25
C LEU A 265 -1.75 13.62 -0.51
N GLY A 266 -1.82 13.04 0.69
CA GLY A 266 -3.06 12.89 1.44
C GLY A 266 -3.32 13.99 2.46
N ILE A 267 -2.28 14.72 2.87
CA ILE A 267 -2.41 15.79 3.86
C ILE A 267 -1.95 17.13 3.30
N ALA A 268 -0.69 17.26 2.88
CA ALA A 268 -0.12 18.56 2.53
C ALA A 268 -0.71 19.16 1.24
N PHE A 269 -0.83 18.38 0.16
CA PHE A 269 -1.37 18.88 -1.11
C PHE A 269 -2.86 19.20 -1.06
N PRO A 270 -3.75 18.39 -0.47
CA PRO A 270 -5.15 18.75 -0.35
C PRO A 270 -5.34 20.08 0.41
N ALA A 271 -4.60 20.27 1.50
CA ALA A 271 -4.61 21.53 2.26
C ALA A 271 -4.13 22.73 1.42
N LEU A 272 -3.04 22.57 0.66
CA LEU A 272 -2.55 23.63 -0.24
C LEU A 272 -3.54 23.95 -1.37
N ILE A 273 -4.13 22.91 -1.97
CA ILE A 273 -5.11 23.06 -3.06
C ILE A 273 -6.36 23.78 -2.53
N GLU A 274 -6.87 23.41 -1.35
CA GLU A 274 -8.02 24.08 -0.73
C GLU A 274 -7.72 25.57 -0.47
N ILE A 275 -6.53 25.89 0.03
CA ILE A 275 -6.08 27.28 0.19
C ILE A 275 -6.09 28.02 -1.15
N CYS A 276 -5.48 27.44 -2.19
CA CYS A 276 -5.39 28.08 -3.51
C CYS A 276 -6.77 28.28 -4.16
N VAL A 277 -7.70 27.33 -4.00
CA VAL A 277 -9.04 27.41 -4.59
C VAL A 277 -9.91 28.46 -3.89
N LEU A 278 -9.76 28.63 -2.58
CA LEU A 278 -10.57 29.56 -1.78
C LEU A 278 -9.96 30.96 -1.65
N TRP A 279 -8.72 31.14 -2.12
CA TRP A 279 -8.04 32.43 -2.11
C TRP A 279 -8.71 33.44 -3.07
N PRO A 280 -8.90 34.72 -2.68
CA PRO A 280 -8.58 35.36 -1.40
C PRO A 280 -9.75 35.47 -0.41
N HIS A 281 -10.99 35.18 -0.84
CA HIS A 281 -12.20 35.69 -0.16
C HIS A 281 -13.15 34.62 0.40
N SER A 282 -12.87 33.32 0.20
CA SER A 282 -13.83 32.24 0.52
C SER A 282 -13.39 31.34 1.68
N PHE A 283 -12.67 31.86 2.68
CA PHE A 283 -12.17 31.08 3.83
C PHE A 283 -13.16 30.89 4.99
N GLY A 284 -14.41 31.30 4.82
CA GLY A 284 -15.45 31.22 5.85
C GLY A 284 -15.26 32.20 7.01
N LYS A 285 -16.16 32.11 8.01
CA LYS A 285 -16.14 32.99 9.19
C LYS A 285 -14.84 32.77 9.98
N PHE A 286 -14.18 33.86 10.39
CA PHE A 286 -12.88 33.82 11.10
C PHE A 286 -11.72 33.15 10.34
N LYS A 287 -11.83 32.93 9.03
CA LYS A 287 -10.81 32.22 8.23
C LYS A 287 -10.47 30.81 8.78
N TYR A 288 -11.45 30.12 9.37
CA TYR A 288 -11.21 28.81 9.99
C TYR A 288 -10.65 27.78 9.00
N ILE A 289 -11.04 27.85 7.72
CA ILE A 289 -10.55 26.95 6.68
C ILE A 289 -9.05 27.15 6.47
N LEU A 290 -8.60 28.41 6.40
CA LEU A 290 -7.19 28.74 6.27
C LEU A 290 -6.36 28.22 7.46
N ILE A 291 -6.88 28.37 8.69
CA ILE A 291 -6.19 27.88 9.90
C ILE A 291 -6.10 26.35 9.87
N LYS A 292 -7.20 25.66 9.55
CA LYS A 292 -7.24 24.19 9.38
C LYS A 292 -6.19 23.74 8.36
N ASP A 293 -6.14 24.38 7.20
CA ASP A 293 -5.26 23.96 6.11
C ASP A 293 -3.79 24.23 6.42
N ILE A 294 -3.48 25.35 7.07
CA ILE A 294 -2.12 25.61 7.55
C ILE A 294 -1.69 24.55 8.57
N LEU A 295 -2.57 24.18 9.51
CA LEU A 295 -2.27 23.13 10.49
C LEU A 295 -2.07 21.77 9.82
N LEU A 296 -2.95 21.38 8.90
CA LEU A 296 -2.81 20.14 8.14
C LEU A 296 -1.52 20.12 7.32
N PHE A 297 -1.19 21.23 6.66
CA PHE A 297 0.05 21.35 5.91
C PHE A 297 1.28 21.15 6.81
N ILE A 298 1.33 21.81 7.97
CA ILE A 298 2.42 21.63 8.94
C ILE A 298 2.51 20.17 9.40
N VAL A 299 1.38 19.55 9.75
CA VAL A 299 1.33 18.14 10.16
C VAL A 299 1.84 17.22 9.04
N GLY A 300 1.41 17.44 7.81
CA GLY A 300 1.86 16.67 6.65
C GLY A 300 3.36 16.79 6.40
N ILE A 301 3.91 18.01 6.53
CA ILE A 301 5.37 18.24 6.39
C ILE A 301 6.15 17.58 7.53
N LEU A 302 5.68 17.69 8.78
CA LEU A 302 6.31 17.04 9.93
C LEU A 302 6.28 15.52 9.80
N ALA A 303 5.13 14.94 9.45
CA ALA A 303 4.97 13.50 9.23
C ALA A 303 5.88 13.01 8.10
N LEU A 304 6.02 13.78 7.02
CA LEU A 304 6.94 13.48 5.92
C LEU A 304 8.39 13.40 6.42
N PHE A 305 8.91 14.46 7.04
CA PHE A 305 10.32 14.50 7.43
C PHE A 305 10.65 13.52 8.56
N ILE A 306 9.85 13.55 9.64
CA ILE A 306 10.09 12.72 10.83
C ILE A 306 9.85 11.25 10.51
N GLY A 307 8.78 10.92 9.79
CA GLY A 307 8.46 9.55 9.40
C GLY A 307 9.45 8.97 8.40
N THR A 308 9.86 9.74 7.40
CA THR A 308 10.89 9.32 6.43
C THR A 308 12.23 9.11 7.12
N TYR A 309 12.66 10.05 7.97
CA TYR A 309 13.92 9.90 8.73
C TYR A 309 13.90 8.65 9.61
N THR A 310 12.84 8.44 10.38
CA THR A 310 12.72 7.30 11.29
C THR A 310 12.73 5.97 10.54
N SER A 311 12.03 5.91 9.40
CA SER A 311 11.98 4.71 8.56
C SER A 311 13.33 4.43 7.91
N ILE A 312 14.00 5.45 7.34
CA ILE A 312 15.34 5.31 6.75
C ILE A 312 16.36 4.90 7.81
N TYR A 313 16.33 5.53 8.99
CA TYR A 313 17.22 5.16 10.09
C TYR A 313 17.01 3.70 10.52
N GLY A 314 15.76 3.26 10.62
CA GLY A 314 15.42 1.85 10.88
C GLY A 314 15.92 0.90 9.79
N ILE A 315 15.85 1.31 8.51
CA ILE A 315 16.34 0.53 7.37
C ILE A 315 17.86 0.44 7.42
N VAL A 316 18.58 1.55 7.60
CA VAL A 316 20.04 1.55 7.67
C VAL A 316 20.53 0.67 8.82
N LYS A 317 19.91 0.80 9.99
CA LYS A 317 20.24 -0.04 11.16
C LYS A 317 19.94 -1.52 10.94
N SER A 318 19.02 -1.88 10.05
CA SER A 318 18.71 -3.29 9.80
C SER A 318 19.71 -4.00 8.87
N PHE A 319 20.64 -3.27 8.25
CA PHE A 319 21.78 -3.84 7.53
C PHE A 319 23.06 -3.97 8.38
N GLN A 320 23.08 -3.40 9.59
CA GLN A 320 24.19 -3.47 10.53
C GLN A 320 23.99 -4.66 11.48
#